data_AF-G9P829-F1
#
_entry.id   AF-G9P829-F1
#
_cell.length_a   1.000
_cell.length_b   1.000
_cell.length_c   1.000
_cell.angle_alpha   90.00
_cell.angle_beta   90.00
_cell.angle_gamma   90.00
#
_symmetry.space_group_name_H-M   'P 1'
#
loop_
_entity.id
_entity.type
_entity.pdbx_description
1 polymer ?
#
loop_
_entity_poly.entity_id
_entity_poly.type
_entity_poly.pdbx_seq_one_letter_code
_entity_poly.pdbx_strand_id
1 'polypeptide(L)'
;RKIGAGACGAIFGVDGESMVFKLAKADQESLWNDFRMHKLVAESFRKWKSPKWKYTDVKVPACHYFVPQDDHLYFDKNPSLVEAAKETCNLPTSVLVSERIQPLSKPTRALLIDKYCPPQAKQMALNAAANKDCLVRLYLGSLKGREERSFSLRNFKMHLDQMVELQLDIKELAGKMATAMAIMHWAAKTDARDIEFVLGSSPLKAVAEMNFFVRTTDLWLLDFNQVRQISMDEAGVAMAVEAIKLNDPYIPKPLQRSKVQRQMWDEFVEQYLVAAHAILREEPNYTQVSGLPAMFISGVID
;
A
#
# COMPACT_ATOMS: atom_id res chain seq x y z
N ARG A 1 -3.27 -17.06 12.62
CA ARG A 1 -4.70 -16.65 12.59
C ARG A 1 -4.97 -15.80 11.34
N LYS A 2 -6.23 -15.72 10.86
CA LYS A 2 -6.58 -14.82 9.75
C LYS A 2 -6.53 -13.35 10.19
N ILE A 3 -5.76 -12.52 9.48
CA ILE A 3 -5.57 -11.09 9.78
C ILE A 3 -6.07 -10.16 8.67
N GLY A 4 -6.49 -10.71 7.52
CA GLY A 4 -7.04 -9.96 6.41
C GLY A 4 -7.60 -10.91 5.34
N ALA A 5 -8.39 -10.38 4.41
CA ALA A 5 -8.80 -11.09 3.21
C ALA A 5 -9.19 -10.06 2.14
N GLY A 6 -8.88 -10.38 0.88
CA GLY A 6 -9.28 -9.63 -0.31
C GLY A 6 -9.77 -10.56 -1.40
N ALA A 7 -9.87 -10.04 -2.62
CA ALA A 7 -10.31 -10.81 -3.79
C ALA A 7 -9.30 -11.91 -4.17
N CYS A 8 -8.01 -11.59 -4.19
CA CYS A 8 -6.94 -12.51 -4.59
C CYS A 8 -6.56 -13.54 -3.52
N GLY A 9 -6.77 -13.24 -2.23
CA GLY A 9 -6.30 -14.15 -1.17
C GLY A 9 -6.75 -13.81 0.24
N ALA A 10 -6.44 -14.71 1.16
CA ALA A 10 -6.60 -14.53 2.59
C ALA A 10 -5.23 -14.42 3.27
N ILE A 11 -5.14 -13.51 4.23
CA ILE A 11 -3.90 -13.12 4.90
C ILE A 11 -3.86 -13.74 6.28
N PHE A 12 -2.79 -14.45 6.58
CA PHE A 12 -2.57 -15.12 7.86
C PHE A 12 -1.28 -14.63 8.49
N GLY A 13 -1.32 -14.38 9.79
CA GLY A 13 -0.17 -13.95 10.55
C GLY A 13 -0.18 -14.52 11.97
N VAL A 14 0.98 -14.37 12.61
CA VAL A 14 1.21 -14.71 14.02
C VAL A 14 1.60 -13.42 14.74
N ASP A 15 0.98 -13.15 15.89
CA ASP A 15 1.28 -11.94 16.66
C ASP A 15 2.67 -12.02 17.27
N GLY A 16 3.44 -10.93 17.17
CA GLY A 16 4.86 -10.91 17.54
C GLY A 16 5.81 -11.31 16.40
N GLU A 17 5.29 -11.91 15.33
CA GLU A 17 6.11 -12.30 14.17
C GLU A 17 6.17 -11.21 13.10
N SER A 18 7.26 -11.24 12.33
CA SER A 18 7.55 -10.30 11.24
C SER A 18 7.04 -10.74 9.87
N MET A 19 6.54 -11.97 9.74
CA MET A 19 6.08 -12.52 8.47
C MET A 19 4.56 -12.64 8.38
N VAL A 20 4.06 -12.60 7.16
CA VAL A 20 2.68 -12.83 6.80
C VAL A 20 2.59 -13.80 5.62
N PHE A 21 1.53 -14.61 5.62
CA PHE A 21 1.24 -15.63 4.61
C PHE A 21 -0.04 -15.23 3.86
N LYS A 22 0.07 -14.89 2.58
CA LYS A 22 -1.08 -14.65 1.70
C LYS A 22 -1.36 -15.92 0.91
N LEU A 23 -2.48 -16.56 1.18
CA LEU A 23 -2.92 -17.78 0.52
C LEU A 23 -3.94 -17.44 -0.56
N ALA A 24 -3.80 -18.05 -1.74
CA ALA A 24 -4.77 -17.84 -2.81
C ALA A 24 -6.12 -18.46 -2.46
N LYS A 25 -7.21 -17.73 -2.72
CA LYS A 25 -8.58 -18.21 -2.47
C LYS A 25 -9.11 -19.05 -3.64
N ALA A 26 -9.02 -18.50 -4.85
CA ALA A 26 -9.54 -19.12 -6.07
C ALA A 26 -8.58 -18.93 -7.25
N ASP A 27 -7.95 -17.76 -7.35
CA ASP A 27 -7.07 -17.39 -8.45
C ASP A 27 -5.59 -17.45 -8.04
N GLN A 28 -4.88 -18.44 -8.56
CA GLN A 28 -3.45 -18.62 -8.35
C GLN A 28 -2.61 -17.63 -9.19
N GLU A 29 -3.12 -17.20 -10.35
CA GLU A 29 -2.42 -16.30 -11.26
C GLU A 29 -2.33 -14.90 -10.67
N SER A 30 -3.42 -14.40 -10.07
CA SER A 30 -3.40 -13.13 -9.34
C SER A 30 -2.36 -13.12 -8.21
N LEU A 31 -2.23 -14.21 -7.45
CA LEU A 31 -1.25 -14.27 -6.36
C LEU A 31 0.19 -14.38 -6.90
N TRP A 32 0.38 -15.09 -8.01
CA TRP A 32 1.67 -15.14 -8.69
C TRP A 32 2.06 -13.77 -9.26
N ASN A 33 1.12 -13.02 -9.84
CA ASN A 33 1.36 -11.66 -10.29
C ASN A 33 1.75 -10.75 -9.12
N ASP A 34 1.05 -10.86 -7.99
CA ASP A 34 1.38 -10.14 -6.76
C ASP A 34 2.83 -10.38 -6.36
N PHE A 35 3.28 -11.64 -6.29
CA PHE A 35 4.68 -11.95 -6.00
C PHE A 35 5.67 -11.34 -6.99
N ARG A 36 5.41 -11.49 -8.29
CA ARG A 36 6.31 -10.98 -9.35
C ARG A 36 6.43 -9.46 -9.32
N MET A 37 5.30 -8.76 -9.25
CA MET A 37 5.27 -7.31 -9.20
C MET A 37 5.81 -6.79 -7.87
N HIS A 38 5.52 -7.46 -6.75
CA HIS A 38 6.07 -7.11 -5.44
C HIS A 38 7.60 -7.16 -5.45
N LYS A 39 8.21 -8.22 -6.00
CA LYS A 39 9.68 -8.28 -6.13
C LYS A 39 10.23 -7.13 -6.97
N LEU A 40 9.67 -6.89 -8.16
CA LEU A 40 10.10 -5.83 -9.06
C LEU A 40 10.01 -4.43 -8.42
N VAL A 41 8.91 -4.17 -7.73
CA VAL A 41 8.66 -2.91 -7.03
C VAL A 41 9.61 -2.75 -5.84
N ALA A 42 9.75 -3.78 -5.01
CA ALA A 42 10.65 -3.74 -3.85
C ALA A 42 12.12 -3.50 -4.26
N GLU A 43 12.57 -4.13 -5.35
CA GLU A 43 13.90 -3.90 -5.91
C GLU A 43 14.09 -2.46 -6.40
N SER A 44 13.09 -1.93 -7.11
CA SER A 44 13.09 -0.53 -7.57
C SER A 44 13.15 0.45 -6.41
N PHE A 45 12.31 0.28 -5.38
CA PHE A 45 12.32 1.14 -4.20
C PHE A 45 13.65 1.07 -3.45
N ARG A 46 14.27 -0.11 -3.33
CA ARG A 46 15.60 -0.27 -2.71
C ARG A 46 16.68 0.48 -3.48
N LYS A 47 16.66 0.44 -4.82
CA LYS A 47 17.61 1.18 -5.67
C LYS A 47 17.50 2.70 -5.46
N TRP A 48 16.26 3.19 -5.36
CA TRP A 48 15.94 4.62 -5.20
C TRP A 48 15.96 5.13 -3.74
N LYS A 49 16.20 4.22 -2.79
CA LYS A 49 16.50 4.48 -1.37
C LYS A 49 17.96 4.13 -1.06
N SER A 50 18.88 4.72 -1.80
CA SER A 50 20.32 4.45 -1.69
C SER A 50 21.08 5.71 -1.26
N PRO A 51 22.36 5.63 -0.88
CA PRO A 51 23.14 6.83 -0.58
C PRO A 51 23.16 7.86 -1.73
N LYS A 52 23.02 7.38 -2.99
CA LYS A 52 22.90 8.22 -4.19
C LYS A 52 21.55 8.93 -4.27
N TRP A 53 20.48 8.29 -3.81
CA TRP A 53 19.10 8.73 -4.01
C TRP A 53 18.28 8.62 -2.72
N LYS A 54 17.81 9.75 -2.21
CA LYS A 54 16.98 9.81 -0.99
C LYS A 54 15.50 10.03 -1.33
N TYR A 55 15.01 9.37 -2.37
CA TYR A 55 13.69 9.67 -2.92
C TYR A 55 12.54 8.91 -2.24
N THR A 56 12.74 8.02 -1.25
CA THR A 56 11.57 7.32 -0.70
C THR A 56 11.60 7.02 0.80
N ASP A 57 10.68 7.70 1.49
CA ASP A 57 10.25 7.38 2.85
C ASP A 57 9.03 6.43 2.88
N VAL A 58 8.48 6.08 1.72
CA VAL A 58 7.46 5.04 1.61
C VAL A 58 8.12 3.68 1.70
N LYS A 59 7.59 2.80 2.55
CA LYS A 59 8.08 1.45 2.75
C LYS A 59 7.31 0.47 1.86
N VAL A 60 8.02 -0.46 1.24
CA VAL A 60 7.44 -1.64 0.59
C VAL A 60 7.82 -2.84 1.47
N PRO A 61 6.88 -3.71 1.86
CA PRO A 61 7.18 -4.90 2.65
C PRO A 61 8.26 -5.75 1.97
N ALA A 62 9.15 -6.39 2.72
CA ALA A 62 10.06 -7.38 2.13
C ALA A 62 9.26 -8.52 1.46
N CYS A 63 9.60 -8.84 0.21
CA CYS A 63 9.04 -9.99 -0.50
C CYS A 63 9.98 -11.19 -0.30
N HIS A 64 9.54 -12.22 0.42
CA HIS A 64 10.43 -13.33 0.79
C HIS A 64 10.45 -14.43 -0.28
N TYR A 65 9.35 -15.17 -0.43
CA TYR A 65 9.27 -16.28 -1.38
C TYR A 65 7.82 -16.63 -1.72
N PHE A 66 7.67 -17.40 -2.78
CA PHE A 66 6.39 -17.94 -3.24
C PHE A 66 6.45 -19.46 -3.19
N VAL A 67 5.37 -20.07 -2.71
CA VAL A 67 5.16 -21.52 -2.66
C VAL A 67 4.09 -21.87 -3.68
N PRO A 68 4.43 -22.64 -4.73
CA PRO A 68 3.45 -23.15 -5.68
C PRO A 68 2.41 -24.09 -5.04
N GLN A 69 1.24 -24.19 -5.67
CA GLN A 69 0.15 -25.04 -5.20
C GLN A 69 0.50 -26.54 -5.13
N ASP A 70 1.41 -27.00 -5.98
CA ASP A 70 1.86 -28.40 -6.08
C ASP A 70 2.95 -28.76 -5.06
N ASP A 71 3.45 -27.81 -4.25
CA ASP A 71 4.34 -28.09 -3.12
C ASP A 71 3.55 -28.57 -1.90
N HIS A 72 3.10 -29.81 -1.95
CA HIS A 72 2.35 -30.46 -0.87
C HIS A 72 3.15 -30.54 0.44
N LEU A 73 4.47 -30.68 0.36
CA LEU A 73 5.36 -30.78 1.53
C LEU A 73 5.33 -29.50 2.38
N TYR A 74 5.07 -28.34 1.76
CA TYR A 74 4.94 -27.10 2.51
C TYR A 74 3.77 -27.15 3.49
N PHE A 75 2.62 -27.69 3.09
CA PHE A 75 1.44 -27.78 3.97
C PHE A 75 1.61 -28.83 5.06
N ASP A 76 2.25 -29.96 4.76
CA ASP A 76 2.59 -30.99 5.76
C ASP A 76 3.51 -30.44 6.86
N LYS A 77 4.46 -29.57 6.49
CA LYS A 77 5.38 -28.91 7.43
C LYS A 77 4.77 -27.73 8.18
N ASN A 78 3.59 -27.24 7.78
CA ASN A 78 2.94 -26.07 8.36
C ASN A 78 1.49 -26.37 8.80
N PRO A 79 1.25 -27.34 9.70
CA PRO A 79 -0.10 -27.77 10.07
C PRO A 79 -0.93 -26.65 10.74
N SER A 80 -0.29 -25.73 11.47
CA SER A 80 -0.98 -24.58 12.07
C SER A 80 -1.51 -23.59 11.02
N LEU A 81 -0.83 -23.46 9.88
CA LEU A 81 -1.30 -22.63 8.76
C LEU A 81 -2.49 -23.31 8.06
N VAL A 82 -2.39 -24.62 7.83
CA VAL A 82 -3.49 -25.44 7.29
C VAL A 82 -4.74 -25.29 8.15
N GLU A 83 -4.61 -25.50 9.46
CA GLU A 83 -5.73 -25.39 10.41
C GLU A 83 -6.36 -24.00 10.40
N ALA A 84 -5.55 -22.94 10.32
CA ALA A 84 -6.06 -21.58 10.26
C ALA A 84 -6.75 -21.25 8.92
N ALA A 85 -6.34 -21.89 7.83
CA ALA A 85 -6.77 -21.57 6.47
C ALA A 85 -7.89 -22.45 5.93
N LYS A 86 -8.12 -23.65 6.48
CA LYS A 86 -9.06 -24.65 5.96
C LYS A 86 -10.50 -24.15 5.76
N GLU A 87 -10.96 -23.19 6.56
CA GLU A 87 -12.31 -22.63 6.44
C GLU A 87 -12.41 -21.48 5.41
N THR A 88 -11.27 -20.94 4.95
CA THR A 88 -11.23 -19.74 4.10
C THR A 88 -10.62 -19.99 2.71
N CYS A 89 -9.74 -20.99 2.58
CA CYS A 89 -9.01 -21.28 1.34
C CYS A 89 -9.19 -22.76 0.97
N ASN A 90 -9.21 -23.03 -0.33
CA ASN A 90 -9.18 -24.39 -0.85
C ASN A 90 -7.74 -24.90 -0.81
N LEU A 91 -7.41 -25.79 0.12
CA LEU A 91 -6.06 -26.32 0.30
C LEU A 91 -5.88 -27.65 -0.46
N PRO A 92 -4.69 -27.94 -1.01
CA PRO A 92 -3.50 -27.07 -1.09
C PRO A 92 -3.69 -25.93 -2.10
N THR A 93 -2.97 -24.83 -1.87
CA THR A 93 -3.04 -23.58 -2.67
C THR A 93 -1.67 -22.91 -2.72
N SER A 94 -1.47 -21.90 -3.56
CA SER A 94 -0.21 -21.15 -3.55
C SER A 94 -0.12 -20.22 -2.34
N VAL A 95 1.10 -19.97 -1.88
CA VAL A 95 1.40 -19.11 -0.72
C VAL A 95 2.43 -18.05 -1.09
N LEU A 96 2.11 -16.78 -0.89
CA LEU A 96 3.07 -15.68 -0.91
C LEU A 96 3.47 -15.34 0.53
N VAL A 97 4.76 -15.41 0.82
CA VAL A 97 5.34 -15.04 2.11
C VAL A 97 6.05 -13.69 1.99
N SER A 98 5.65 -12.74 2.83
CA SER A 98 6.19 -11.37 2.85
C SER A 98 6.27 -10.82 4.27
N GLU A 99 6.92 -9.65 4.41
CA GLU A 99 6.95 -8.90 5.66
C GLU A 99 5.54 -8.47 6.06
N ARG A 100 5.24 -8.67 7.34
CA ARG A 100 4.02 -8.19 7.98
C ARG A 100 4.16 -6.71 8.31
N ILE A 101 3.34 -5.89 7.67
CA ILE A 101 3.07 -4.53 8.16
C ILE A 101 2.35 -4.66 9.51
N GLN A 102 2.97 -4.14 10.57
CA GLN A 102 2.40 -4.27 11.89
C GLN A 102 1.22 -3.30 12.04
N PRO A 103 0.16 -3.68 12.78
CA PRO A 103 -0.96 -2.77 12.99
C PRO A 103 -0.53 -1.53 13.79
N LEU A 104 -1.26 -0.44 13.64
CA LEU A 104 -1.08 0.78 14.44
C LEU A 104 -1.17 0.49 15.94
N SER A 105 -0.49 1.30 16.75
CA SER A 105 -0.38 1.11 18.21
C SER A 105 -1.76 1.08 18.91
N LYS A 106 -1.85 0.41 20.06
CA LYS A 106 -3.11 0.37 20.85
C LYS A 106 -3.63 1.78 21.18
N PRO A 107 -2.81 2.76 21.62
CA PRO A 107 -3.25 4.14 21.80
C PRO A 107 -3.83 4.77 20.53
N THR A 108 -3.15 4.63 19.38
CA THR A 108 -3.64 5.17 18.10
C THR A 108 -4.99 4.57 17.71
N ARG A 109 -5.15 3.24 17.87
CA ARG A 109 -6.42 2.56 17.58
C ARG A 109 -7.55 3.04 18.49
N ALA A 110 -7.27 3.22 19.79
CA ALA A 110 -8.25 3.75 20.73
C ALA A 110 -8.69 5.16 20.37
N LEU A 111 -7.76 6.03 19.96
CA LEU A 111 -8.07 7.39 19.49
C LEU A 111 -8.93 7.38 18.23
N LEU A 112 -8.62 6.53 17.25
CA LEU A 112 -9.44 6.40 16.03
C LEU A 112 -10.86 5.91 16.34
N ILE A 113 -11.01 4.94 17.24
CA ILE A 113 -12.33 4.48 17.70
C ILE A 113 -13.06 5.60 18.42
N ASP A 114 -12.40 6.29 19.36
CA ASP A 114 -13.05 7.35 20.11
C ASP A 114 -13.55 8.49 19.21
N LYS A 115 -12.77 8.84 18.19
CA LYS A 115 -13.09 9.96 17.30
C LYS A 115 -14.12 9.62 16.22
N TYR A 116 -14.03 8.44 15.62
CA TYR A 116 -14.77 8.10 14.39
C TYR A 116 -15.78 6.96 14.55
N CYS A 117 -15.77 6.22 15.66
CA CYS A 117 -16.79 5.19 15.90
C CYS A 117 -18.05 5.82 16.53
N PRO A 118 -19.26 5.45 16.06
CA PRO A 118 -20.51 5.88 16.69
C PRO A 118 -20.52 5.56 18.19
N PRO A 119 -21.03 6.46 19.06
CA PRO A 119 -20.96 6.31 20.52
C PRO A 119 -21.45 4.96 21.04
N GLN A 120 -22.55 4.44 20.48
CA GLN A 120 -23.15 3.17 20.89
C GLN A 120 -22.28 1.94 20.54
N ALA A 121 -21.38 2.07 19.55
CA ALA A 121 -20.55 0.98 19.06
C ALA A 121 -19.11 1.02 19.61
N LYS A 122 -18.68 2.07 20.32
CA LYS A 122 -17.29 2.25 20.79
C LYS A 122 -16.79 1.08 21.63
N GLN A 123 -17.57 0.65 22.63
CA GLN A 123 -17.15 -0.43 23.53
C GLN A 123 -17.01 -1.77 22.77
N MET A 124 -17.92 -2.03 21.83
CA MET A 124 -17.83 -3.19 20.95
C MET A 124 -16.59 -3.12 20.05
N ALA A 125 -16.32 -1.95 19.46
CA ALA A 125 -15.16 -1.73 18.60
C ALA A 125 -13.83 -1.87 19.35
N LEU A 126 -13.73 -1.42 20.61
CA LEU A 126 -12.53 -1.57 21.45
C LEU A 126 -12.21 -3.04 21.76
N ASN A 127 -13.24 -3.87 21.94
CA ASN A 127 -13.08 -5.28 22.30
C ASN A 127 -12.98 -6.21 21.09
N ALA A 128 -13.40 -5.75 19.90
CA ALA A 128 -13.39 -6.54 18.68
C ALA A 128 -11.95 -6.97 18.30
N ALA A 129 -11.70 -8.28 18.25
CA ALA A 129 -10.39 -8.82 17.90
C ALA A 129 -9.91 -8.39 16.51
N ALA A 130 -10.83 -8.26 15.54
CA ALA A 130 -10.52 -7.80 14.18
C ALA A 130 -9.93 -6.38 14.15
N ASN A 131 -10.32 -5.51 15.09
CA ASN A 131 -9.81 -4.14 15.16
C ASN A 131 -8.37 -4.07 15.68
N LYS A 132 -7.78 -5.19 16.13
CA LYS A 132 -6.34 -5.27 16.42
C LYS A 132 -5.47 -5.27 15.16
N ASP A 133 -6.03 -5.64 14.00
CA ASP A 133 -5.35 -5.67 12.69
C ASP A 133 -5.52 -4.35 11.92
N CYS A 134 -5.37 -3.22 12.63
CA CYS A 134 -5.61 -1.88 12.09
C CYS A 134 -4.48 -1.40 11.17
N LEU A 135 -4.81 -1.25 9.89
CA LEU A 135 -4.07 -0.50 8.88
C LEU A 135 -5.00 0.58 8.33
N VAL A 136 -4.50 1.80 8.20
CA VAL A 136 -5.29 2.95 7.76
C VAL A 136 -4.97 3.28 6.31
N ARG A 137 -5.95 3.21 5.41
CA ARG A 137 -5.85 3.63 4.01
C ARG A 137 -5.97 5.14 3.91
N LEU A 138 -5.01 5.79 3.27
CA LEU A 138 -4.97 7.25 3.16
C LEU A 138 -5.59 7.71 1.84
N TYR A 139 -6.77 8.32 1.88
CA TYR A 139 -7.46 8.81 0.69
C TYR A 139 -7.33 10.33 0.54
N LEU A 140 -6.24 10.80 -0.06
CA LEU A 140 -6.04 12.24 -0.33
C LEU A 140 -6.97 12.78 -1.43
N GLY A 141 -7.48 11.90 -2.31
CA GLY A 141 -8.40 12.24 -3.38
C GLY A 141 -9.86 12.35 -2.95
N SER A 142 -10.17 12.24 -1.66
CA SER A 142 -11.54 12.26 -1.14
C SER A 142 -11.67 13.04 0.16
N LEU A 143 -12.64 13.96 0.23
CA LEU A 143 -13.03 14.71 1.44
C LEU A 143 -14.20 14.05 2.22
N LYS A 144 -14.70 12.91 1.77
CA LYS A 144 -15.91 12.30 2.36
C LYS A 144 -15.71 10.84 2.66
N GLY A 145 -15.58 10.53 3.95
CA GLY A 145 -16.03 9.24 4.46
C GLY A 145 -17.53 9.16 4.29
N ARG A 146 -18.03 8.11 3.63
CA ARG A 146 -19.45 7.78 3.77
C ARG A 146 -19.68 7.42 5.23
N GLU A 147 -20.84 7.76 5.80
CA GLU A 147 -21.27 7.13 7.05
C GLU A 147 -21.40 5.63 6.78
N GLU A 148 -20.37 4.86 7.17
CA GLU A 148 -20.44 3.42 7.08
C GLU A 148 -21.40 2.93 8.17
N ARG A 149 -22.36 2.09 7.79
CA ARG A 149 -23.34 1.50 8.73
C ARG A 149 -22.67 0.66 9.83
N SER A 150 -21.41 0.29 9.64
CA SER A 150 -20.58 -0.49 10.56
C SER A 150 -19.18 0.11 10.64
N PHE A 151 -18.64 0.25 11.85
CA PHE A 151 -17.28 0.74 12.07
C PHE A 151 -16.28 -0.44 12.15
N SER A 152 -15.19 -0.37 11.38
CA SER A 152 -14.06 -1.29 11.52
C SER A 152 -12.73 -0.55 11.38
N LEU A 153 -11.74 -0.95 12.19
CA LEU A 153 -10.37 -0.51 12.02
C LEU A 153 -9.61 -1.31 10.96
N ARG A 154 -10.14 -2.45 10.51
CA ARG A 154 -9.53 -3.18 9.39
C ARG A 154 -9.87 -2.44 8.10
N ASN A 155 -8.85 -2.08 7.34
CA ASN A 155 -8.98 -1.26 6.11
C ASN A 155 -9.68 0.08 6.38
N PHE A 156 -9.44 0.70 7.54
CA PHE A 156 -10.04 1.98 7.89
C PHE A 156 -9.63 3.05 6.87
N LYS A 157 -10.61 3.67 6.23
CA LYS A 157 -10.41 4.69 5.21
C LYS A 157 -10.35 6.06 5.89
N MET A 158 -9.16 6.66 5.88
CA MET A 158 -8.96 8.01 6.37
C MET A 158 -8.98 8.98 5.19
N HIS A 159 -9.96 9.87 5.20
CA HIS A 159 -10.18 10.87 4.17
C HIS A 159 -9.40 12.15 4.46
N LEU A 160 -9.17 12.98 3.44
CA LEU A 160 -8.33 14.18 3.55
C LEU A 160 -8.81 15.14 4.65
N ASP A 161 -10.11 15.30 4.83
CA ASP A 161 -10.71 16.12 5.89
C ASP A 161 -10.36 15.59 7.29
N GLN A 162 -10.40 14.27 7.49
CA GLN A 162 -9.98 13.62 8.73
C GLN A 162 -8.48 13.78 8.97
N MET A 163 -7.66 13.73 7.93
CA MET A 163 -6.21 13.98 8.05
C MET A 163 -5.93 15.42 8.48
N VAL A 164 -6.63 16.40 7.91
CA VAL A 164 -6.56 17.82 8.32
C VAL A 164 -7.00 17.98 9.77
N GLU A 165 -8.11 17.35 10.15
CA GLU A 165 -8.65 17.40 11.51
C GLU A 165 -7.70 16.78 12.55
N LEU A 166 -6.95 15.74 12.15
CA LEU A 166 -5.91 15.11 12.96
C LEU A 166 -4.56 15.83 12.90
N GLN A 167 -4.47 16.92 12.12
CA GLN A 167 -3.24 17.70 11.92
C GLN A 167 -2.07 16.84 11.41
N LEU A 168 -2.37 15.85 10.56
CA LEU A 168 -1.33 15.12 9.85
C LEU A 168 -0.64 16.05 8.84
N ASP A 169 0.64 15.82 8.57
CA ASP A 169 1.35 16.54 7.51
C ASP A 169 0.92 16.00 6.13
N ILE A 170 -0.23 16.48 5.69
CA ILE A 170 -0.84 16.08 4.41
C ILE A 170 0.05 16.47 3.22
N LYS A 171 0.87 17.53 3.34
CA LYS A 171 1.78 17.97 2.29
C LYS A 171 2.92 16.96 2.14
N GLU A 172 3.54 16.58 3.26
CA GLU A 172 4.56 15.54 3.28
C GLU A 172 4.02 14.19 2.78
N LEU A 173 2.80 13.81 3.18
CA LEU A 173 2.15 12.59 2.70
C LEU A 173 1.93 12.62 1.18
N ALA A 174 1.42 13.73 0.63
CA ALA A 174 1.22 13.90 -0.80
C ALA A 174 2.54 13.77 -1.57
N GLY A 175 3.61 14.41 -1.09
CA GLY A 175 4.93 14.33 -1.71
C GLY A 175 5.56 12.94 -1.67
N LYS A 176 5.39 12.21 -0.55
CA LYS A 176 5.84 10.81 -0.41
C LYS A 176 5.10 9.89 -1.37
N MET A 177 3.77 10.02 -1.48
CA MET A 177 2.97 9.25 -2.43
C MET A 177 3.34 9.59 -3.87
N ALA A 178 3.53 10.87 -4.20
CA ALA A 178 3.98 11.32 -5.52
C ALA A 178 5.29 10.67 -5.95
N THR A 179 6.26 10.65 -5.05
CA THR A 179 7.55 10.05 -5.35
C THR A 179 7.45 8.52 -5.50
N ALA A 180 6.64 7.87 -4.66
CA ALA A 180 6.36 6.44 -4.81
C ALA A 180 5.72 6.13 -6.17
N MET A 181 4.76 6.93 -6.64
CA MET A 181 4.16 6.77 -7.97
C MET A 181 5.19 6.95 -9.09
N ALA A 182 6.09 7.94 -8.99
CA ALA A 182 7.14 8.13 -9.98
C ALA A 182 8.09 6.92 -10.05
N ILE A 183 8.45 6.32 -8.91
CA ILE A 183 9.24 5.08 -8.86
C ILE A 183 8.47 3.93 -9.52
N MET A 184 7.18 3.76 -9.21
CA MET A 184 6.34 2.72 -9.80
C MET A 184 6.27 2.84 -11.33
N HIS A 185 6.01 4.04 -11.84
CA HIS A 185 5.84 4.27 -13.27
C HIS A 185 7.15 4.18 -14.04
N TRP A 186 8.21 4.81 -13.55
CA TRP A 186 9.39 5.07 -14.39
C TRP A 186 10.61 4.22 -14.03
N ALA A 187 10.75 3.82 -12.77
CA ALA A 187 11.83 2.94 -12.36
C ALA A 187 11.42 1.47 -12.45
N ALA A 188 10.26 1.12 -11.92
CA ALA A 188 9.71 -0.23 -11.99
C ALA A 188 9.02 -0.51 -13.33
N LYS A 189 8.71 0.54 -14.12
CA LYS A 189 8.04 0.43 -15.43
C LYS A 189 6.71 -0.30 -15.29
N THR A 190 5.87 0.16 -14.35
CA THR A 190 4.54 -0.41 -14.07
C THR A 190 3.42 0.63 -14.11
N ASP A 191 2.16 0.19 -14.23
CA ASP A 191 0.99 1.08 -14.24
C ASP A 191 0.47 1.47 -12.85
N ALA A 192 1.01 0.85 -11.78
CA ALA A 192 0.55 1.04 -10.41
C ALA A 192 -0.95 0.79 -10.19
N ARG A 193 -1.54 -0.17 -10.91
CA ARG A 193 -2.95 -0.53 -10.77
C ARG A 193 -3.25 -1.25 -9.45
N ASP A 194 -4.35 -0.83 -8.82
CA ASP A 194 -4.93 -1.37 -7.57
C ASP A 194 -3.99 -1.37 -6.35
N ILE A 195 -2.96 -0.52 -6.36
CA ILE A 195 -2.07 -0.39 -5.21
C ILE A 195 -2.78 0.28 -4.03
N GLU A 196 -2.30 -0.02 -2.83
CA GLU A 196 -2.81 0.57 -1.59
C GLU A 196 -1.72 1.32 -0.81
N PHE A 197 -1.99 2.59 -0.49
CA PHE A 197 -1.19 3.35 0.47
C PHE A 197 -1.81 3.28 1.88
N VAL A 198 -1.03 2.78 2.84
CA VAL A 198 -1.50 2.59 4.21
C VAL A 198 -0.55 3.13 5.27
N LEU A 199 -1.09 3.61 6.39
CA LEU A 199 -0.34 3.78 7.62
C LEU A 199 -0.35 2.47 8.41
N GLY A 200 0.85 2.04 8.76
CA GLY A 200 1.11 0.88 9.59
C GLY A 200 2.30 1.15 10.51
N SER A 201 2.49 0.28 11.49
CA SER A 201 3.65 0.34 12.36
C SER A 201 4.83 -0.39 11.74
N SER A 202 6.04 0.08 12.03
CA SER A 202 7.26 -0.74 11.97
C SER A 202 7.88 -0.88 13.37
N PRO A 203 8.54 -2.01 13.68
CA PRO A 203 9.30 -2.14 14.91
C PRO A 203 10.44 -1.12 14.93
N LEU A 204 10.62 -0.41 16.05
CA LEU A 204 11.79 0.45 16.22
C LEU A 204 13.05 -0.42 16.27
N LYS A 205 14.01 -0.12 15.38
CA LYS A 205 15.38 -0.65 15.48
C LYS A 205 16.14 0.08 16.59
N ALA A 206 15.70 -0.06 17.84
CA ALA A 206 16.49 0.36 18.99
C ALA A 206 17.44 -0.79 19.35
N VAL A 207 18.71 -0.65 18.94
CA VAL A 207 19.93 -1.39 19.37
C VAL A 207 19.77 -2.90 19.63
N ALA A 208 20.36 -3.72 18.74
CA ALA A 208 20.62 -5.16 18.84
C ALA A 208 19.41 -6.13 19.01
N GLU A 209 18.25 -5.68 19.48
CA GLU A 209 17.06 -6.53 19.68
C GLU A 209 15.80 -5.86 19.09
N MET A 210 14.98 -6.61 18.34
CA MET A 210 13.72 -6.09 17.79
C MET A 210 12.72 -5.85 18.92
N ASN A 211 12.53 -4.59 19.34
CA ASN A 211 11.51 -4.24 20.32
C ASN A 211 10.17 -3.93 19.62
N PHE A 212 9.23 -4.87 19.67
CA PHE A 212 7.90 -4.70 19.09
C PHE A 212 6.92 -3.84 19.94
N PHE A 213 7.35 -3.34 21.10
CA PHE A 213 6.54 -2.50 22.00
C PHE A 213 6.68 -1.00 21.73
N VAL A 214 7.80 -0.56 21.15
CA VAL A 214 7.98 0.81 20.67
C VAL A 214 7.91 0.78 19.14
N ARG A 215 6.99 1.54 18.55
CA ARG A 215 6.68 1.47 17.12
C ARG A 215 6.68 2.87 16.51
N THR A 216 7.26 3.02 15.33
CA THR A 216 7.02 4.20 14.49
C THR A 216 5.83 3.94 13.58
N THR A 217 5.03 4.96 13.33
CA THR A 217 4.04 4.95 12.25
C THR A 217 4.76 5.30 10.96
N ASP A 218 4.60 4.46 9.95
CA ASP A 218 5.21 4.63 8.63
C ASP A 218 4.15 4.54 7.54
N LEU A 219 4.45 5.15 6.39
CA LEU A 219 3.66 5.02 5.17
C LEU A 219 4.16 3.82 4.37
N TRP A 220 3.25 2.91 4.05
CA TRP A 220 3.52 1.69 3.31
C TRP A 220 2.76 1.64 1.99
N LEU A 221 3.34 0.93 1.03
CA LEU A 221 2.74 0.60 -0.26
C LEU A 221 2.59 -0.93 -0.38
N LEU A 222 1.40 -1.40 -0.72
CA LEU A 222 1.08 -2.84 -0.85
C LEU A 222 -0.01 -3.10 -1.91
N ASP A 223 -0.37 -4.38 -2.05
CA ASP A 223 -1.31 -4.96 -3.03
C ASP A 223 -0.85 -4.77 -4.48
N PHE A 224 -0.04 -5.71 -4.97
CA PHE A 224 0.55 -5.64 -6.30
C PHE A 224 -0.09 -6.65 -7.27
N ASN A 225 -1.20 -7.28 -6.88
CA ASN A 225 -1.84 -8.36 -7.63
C ASN A 225 -2.40 -7.93 -9.00
N GLN A 226 -2.76 -6.65 -9.19
CA GLN A 226 -3.26 -6.13 -10.46
C GLN A 226 -2.25 -5.25 -11.20
N VAL A 227 -1.06 -5.03 -10.63
CA VAL A 227 -0.03 -4.20 -11.25
C VAL A 227 0.45 -4.86 -12.54
N ARG A 228 0.61 -4.06 -13.59
CA ARG A 228 1.10 -4.51 -14.91
C ARG A 228 2.32 -3.72 -15.31
N GLN A 229 3.18 -4.34 -16.11
CA GLN A 229 4.30 -3.63 -16.74
C GLN A 229 3.77 -2.69 -17.84
N ILE A 230 4.47 -1.57 -18.04
CA ILE A 230 4.17 -0.59 -19.08
C ILE A 230 5.37 -0.40 -20.01
N SER A 231 5.08 -0.05 -21.26
CA SER A 231 6.07 0.47 -22.21
C SER A 231 6.47 1.90 -21.85
N MET A 232 7.65 2.33 -22.30
CA MET A 232 8.14 3.70 -22.10
C MET A 232 7.74 4.60 -23.27
N ASP A 233 6.44 4.67 -23.53
CA ASP A 233 5.81 5.42 -24.62
C ASP A 233 4.38 5.89 -24.23
N GLU A 234 3.67 6.49 -25.18
CA GLU A 234 2.29 6.97 -24.99
C GLU A 234 1.30 5.87 -24.56
N ALA A 235 1.48 4.63 -25.04
CA ALA A 235 0.60 3.53 -24.67
C ALA A 235 0.79 3.14 -23.20
N GLY A 236 2.03 3.10 -22.73
CA GLY A 236 2.33 2.86 -21.32
C GLY A 236 1.82 3.98 -20.41
N VAL A 237 1.92 5.23 -20.86
CA VAL A 237 1.34 6.39 -20.15
C VAL A 237 -0.18 6.25 -20.06
N ALA A 238 -0.86 5.86 -21.14
CA ALA A 238 -2.30 5.65 -21.13
C ALA A 238 -2.73 4.56 -20.13
N MET A 239 -1.96 3.47 -20.00
CA MET A 239 -2.21 2.44 -18.99
C MET A 239 -2.07 2.97 -17.56
N ALA A 240 -1.04 3.78 -17.27
CA ALA A 240 -0.85 4.40 -15.96
C ALA A 240 -1.97 5.40 -15.61
N VAL A 241 -2.42 6.18 -16.59
CA VAL A 241 -3.56 7.09 -16.44
C VAL A 241 -4.85 6.31 -16.14
N GLU A 242 -5.11 5.24 -16.89
CA GLU A 242 -6.27 4.35 -16.67
C GLU A 242 -6.25 3.78 -15.24
N ALA A 243 -5.10 3.26 -14.81
CA ALA A 243 -4.91 2.70 -13.48
C ALA A 243 -5.25 3.72 -12.38
N ILE A 244 -4.68 4.93 -12.42
CA ILE A 244 -4.98 5.99 -11.45
C ILE A 244 -6.47 6.33 -11.39
N LYS A 245 -7.16 6.35 -12.54
CA LYS A 245 -8.59 6.68 -12.61
C LYS A 245 -9.47 5.57 -12.00
N LEU A 246 -9.01 4.32 -12.04
CA LEU A 246 -9.73 3.16 -11.51
C LEU A 246 -9.41 2.88 -10.04
N ASN A 247 -8.21 3.24 -9.59
CA ASN A 247 -7.79 3.03 -8.21
C ASN A 247 -8.70 3.77 -7.22
N ASP A 248 -8.74 3.26 -6.00
CA ASP A 248 -9.25 3.99 -4.85
C ASP A 248 -8.56 5.38 -4.74
N PRO A 249 -9.20 6.38 -4.11
CA PRO A 249 -8.77 7.79 -4.18
C PRO A 249 -7.57 8.10 -3.27
N TYR A 250 -6.50 7.31 -3.34
CA TYR A 250 -5.25 7.52 -2.61
C TYR A 250 -4.55 8.81 -3.01
N ILE A 251 -4.49 9.08 -4.30
CA ILE A 251 -3.82 10.26 -4.88
C ILE A 251 -4.77 11.46 -4.88
N PRO A 252 -4.29 12.70 -4.62
CA PRO A 252 -5.10 13.91 -4.74
C PRO A 252 -5.75 14.02 -6.12
N LYS A 253 -6.95 14.60 -6.19
CA LYS A 253 -7.63 14.82 -7.48
C LYS A 253 -7.30 16.19 -8.05
N PRO A 254 -7.18 16.32 -9.38
CA PRO A 254 -7.02 17.61 -10.05
C PRO A 254 -8.32 18.44 -9.97
N LEU A 255 -8.21 19.73 -10.32
CA LEU A 255 -9.32 20.66 -10.56
C LEU A 255 -10.33 20.78 -9.40
N GLN A 256 -9.88 20.60 -8.17
CA GLN A 256 -10.75 20.67 -7.00
C GLN A 256 -11.06 22.12 -6.58
N ARG A 257 -12.26 22.32 -6.01
CA ARG A 257 -12.70 23.65 -5.53
C ARG A 257 -12.12 24.03 -4.17
N SER A 258 -11.80 23.06 -3.33
CA SER A 258 -11.24 23.32 -2.01
C SER A 258 -9.77 23.73 -2.10
N LYS A 259 -9.36 24.73 -1.31
CA LYS A 259 -7.96 25.19 -1.23
C LYS A 259 -7.03 24.06 -0.81
N VAL A 260 -7.41 23.26 0.18
CA VAL A 260 -6.57 22.15 0.66
C VAL A 260 -6.41 21.08 -0.41
N GLN A 261 -7.46 20.72 -1.14
CA GLN A 261 -7.37 19.74 -2.21
C GLN A 261 -6.47 20.22 -3.35
N ARG A 262 -6.57 21.50 -3.75
CA ARG A 262 -5.66 22.08 -4.74
C ARG A 262 -4.21 22.03 -4.28
N GLN A 263 -3.95 22.44 -3.04
CA GLN A 263 -2.60 22.40 -2.47
C GLN A 263 -2.02 20.97 -2.48
N MET A 264 -2.84 19.96 -2.18
CA MET A 264 -2.38 18.56 -2.22
C MET A 264 -2.11 18.09 -3.65
N TRP A 265 -2.93 18.51 -4.62
CA TRP A 265 -2.68 18.24 -6.03
C TRP A 265 -1.40 18.90 -6.53
N ASP A 266 -1.21 20.19 -6.23
CA ASP A 266 -0.03 20.95 -6.65
C ASP A 266 1.25 20.33 -6.07
N GLU A 267 1.24 19.98 -4.78
CA GLU A 267 2.35 19.27 -4.13
C GLU A 267 2.62 17.91 -4.79
N PHE A 268 1.56 17.14 -5.05
CA PHE A 268 1.71 15.84 -5.70
C PHE A 268 2.35 15.99 -7.08
N VAL A 269 1.88 16.93 -7.91
CA VAL A 269 2.42 17.16 -9.26
C VAL A 269 3.88 17.58 -9.20
N GLU A 270 4.23 18.54 -8.34
CA GLU A 270 5.60 19.03 -8.19
C GLU A 270 6.56 17.89 -7.83
N GLN A 271 6.26 17.14 -6.77
CA GLN A 271 7.12 16.06 -6.29
C GLN A 271 7.17 14.90 -7.28
N TYR A 272 6.05 14.57 -7.94
CA TYR A 272 5.98 13.52 -8.95
C TYR A 272 6.91 13.84 -10.13
N LEU A 273 6.83 15.07 -10.67
CA LEU A 273 7.64 15.46 -11.82
C LEU A 273 9.13 15.55 -11.46
N VAL A 274 9.48 16.09 -10.28
CA VAL A 274 10.87 16.13 -9.79
C VAL A 274 11.44 14.71 -9.70
N ALA A 275 10.73 13.79 -9.06
CA ALA A 275 11.16 12.40 -8.93
C ALA A 275 11.23 11.69 -10.29
N ALA A 276 10.22 11.86 -11.13
CA ALA A 276 10.15 11.23 -12.45
C ALA A 276 11.31 11.67 -13.35
N HIS A 277 11.63 12.96 -13.39
CA HIS A 277 12.79 13.44 -14.14
C HIS A 277 14.11 12.95 -13.56
N ALA A 278 14.25 12.87 -12.24
CA ALA A 278 15.44 12.27 -11.62
C ALA A 278 15.62 10.81 -12.03
N ILE A 279 14.51 10.05 -12.11
CA ILE A 279 14.50 8.66 -12.57
C ILE A 279 14.89 8.53 -14.02
N LEU A 280 14.21 9.26 -14.91
CA LEU A 280 14.41 9.14 -16.34
C LEU A 280 15.79 9.63 -16.81
N ARG A 281 16.45 10.51 -16.07
CA ARG A 281 17.84 10.94 -16.37
C ARG A 281 18.85 9.80 -16.35
N GLU A 282 18.53 8.68 -15.68
CA GLU A 282 19.36 7.49 -15.66
C GLU A 282 19.04 6.52 -16.82
N GLU A 283 17.99 6.80 -17.62
CA GLU A 283 17.66 6.02 -18.82
C GLU A 283 18.53 6.47 -20.01
N PRO A 284 19.13 5.54 -20.78
CA PRO A 284 19.99 5.88 -21.93
C PRO A 284 19.29 6.73 -22.99
N ASN A 285 17.97 6.60 -23.11
CA ASN A 285 17.13 7.32 -24.07
C ASN A 285 16.33 8.47 -23.44
N TYR A 286 16.83 9.09 -22.37
CA TYR A 286 16.16 10.17 -21.62
C TYR A 286 15.45 11.20 -22.51
N THR A 287 16.09 11.69 -23.58
CA THR A 287 15.51 12.73 -24.46
C THR A 287 14.23 12.29 -25.17
N GLN A 288 14.03 10.99 -25.37
CA GLN A 288 12.83 10.42 -25.98
C GLN A 288 11.71 10.22 -24.95
N VAL A 289 12.07 9.96 -23.69
CA VAL A 289 11.12 9.61 -22.63
C VAL A 289 10.83 10.76 -21.67
N SER A 290 11.56 11.88 -21.76
CA SER A 290 11.46 13.00 -20.81
C SER A 290 10.09 13.68 -20.77
N GLY A 291 9.27 13.53 -21.83
CA GLY A 291 7.91 14.06 -21.89
C GLY A 291 6.84 13.19 -21.22
N LEU A 292 7.11 11.90 -21.00
CA LEU A 292 6.11 10.94 -20.49
C LEU A 292 5.52 11.32 -19.11
N PRO A 293 6.30 11.84 -18.13
CA PRO A 293 5.73 12.25 -16.85
C PRO A 293 4.73 13.40 -16.96
N ALA A 294 5.01 14.38 -17.83
CA ALA A 294 4.10 15.50 -18.05
C ALA A 294 2.81 15.04 -18.76
N MET A 295 2.94 14.16 -19.76
CA MET A 295 1.79 13.53 -20.41
C MET A 295 0.91 12.75 -19.44
N PHE A 296 1.52 12.02 -18.50
CA PHE A 296 0.77 11.34 -17.44
C PHE A 296 -0.05 12.33 -16.60
N ILE A 297 0.56 13.43 -16.13
CA ILE A 297 -0.16 14.45 -15.35
C ILE A 297 -1.30 15.06 -16.16
N SER A 298 -1.07 15.40 -17.44
CA SER A 298 -2.12 15.90 -18.33
C SER A 298 -3.27 14.90 -18.48
N GLY A 299 -2.97 13.63 -18.73
CA GLY A 299 -4.00 12.59 -18.89
C GLY A 299 -4.81 12.30 -17.61
N VAL A 300 -4.26 12.62 -16.42
CA VAL A 300 -5.02 12.55 -15.16
C VAL A 300 -5.95 13.76 -14.98
N ILE A 301 -5.59 14.92 -15.54
CA ILE A 301 -6.41 16.15 -15.51
C ILE A 301 -7.61 16.04 -16.47
N ASP A 302 -7.39 15.45 -17.64
CA ASP A 302 -8.40 15.20 -18.68
C ASP A 302 -9.46 14.18 -18.26
#